data_AF-A0A2J0MHN5-F1
#
_entry.id   AF-A0A2J0MHN5-F1
#
_cell.length_a   1.000
_cell.length_b   1.000
_cell.length_c   1.000
_cell.angle_alpha   90.00
_cell.angle_beta   90.00
_cell.angle_gamma   90.00
#
_symmetry.space_group_name_H-M   'P 1'
#
loop_
_entity.id
_entity.type
_entity.pdbx_description
1 polymer ?
#
loop_
_entity_poly.entity_id
_entity_poly.type
_entity_poly.pdbx_seq_one_letter_code
_entity_poly.pdbx_strand_id
1 'polypeptide(L)'
;FKVKADEQLGALSDLTGELVRAATLEATKGNFSSIKKYRNATEELFGVLLQMDLRGILRQKRDDARRNLKRLEDILYDVSLKK
;
A
#
# COMPACT_ATOMS: atom_id res chain seq x y z
N PHE A 1 -11.35 14.00 -20.41
CA PHE A 1 -10.57 14.59 -19.30
C PHE A 1 -9.14 14.11 -19.40
N LYS A 2 -8.14 15.00 -19.30
CA LYS A 2 -6.71 14.63 -19.30
C LYS A 2 -6.22 14.76 -17.86
N VAL A 3 -5.85 13.64 -17.25
CA VAL A 3 -5.28 13.60 -15.88
C VAL A 3 -3.77 13.78 -15.99
N LYS A 4 -3.16 14.54 -15.09
CA LYS A 4 -1.69 14.71 -15.06
C LYS A 4 -1.04 13.47 -14.48
N ALA A 5 0.18 13.13 -14.93
CA ALA A 5 0.92 11.98 -14.41
C ALA A 5 1.09 12.04 -12.89
N ASP A 6 1.37 13.22 -12.34
CA ASP A 6 1.54 13.45 -10.90
C ASP A 6 0.25 13.13 -10.11
N GLU A 7 -0.92 13.46 -10.68
CA GLU A 7 -2.21 13.15 -10.08
C GLU A 7 -2.48 11.64 -10.10
N GLN A 8 -2.10 10.95 -11.17
CA GLN A 8 -2.20 9.49 -11.27
C GLN A 8 -1.29 8.80 -10.24
N LEU A 9 -0.03 9.25 -10.11
CA LEU A 9 0.91 8.73 -9.13
C LEU A 9 0.44 8.99 -7.69
N GLY A 10 -0.10 10.18 -7.43
CA GLY A 10 -0.71 10.52 -6.14
C GLY A 10 -1.87 9.57 -5.80
N ALA A 11 -2.78 9.35 -6.74
CA ALA A 11 -3.91 8.43 -6.55
C ALA A 11 -3.47 6.97 -6.32
N LEU A 12 -2.43 6.52 -7.02
CA LEU A 12 -1.83 5.19 -6.82
C LEU A 12 -1.21 5.05 -5.43
N SER A 13 -0.53 6.08 -4.92
CA SER A 13 -0.06 6.07 -3.53
C SER A 13 -1.22 6.08 -2.53
N ASP A 14 -2.29 6.83 -2.79
CA ASP A 14 -3.48 6.85 -1.90
C ASP A 14 -4.20 5.49 -1.86
N LEU A 15 -4.22 4.76 -2.98
CA LEU A 15 -4.74 3.39 -3.03
C LEU A 15 -4.05 2.48 -2.00
N THR A 16 -2.75 2.64 -1.75
CA THR A 16 -2.03 1.84 -0.74
C THR A 16 -2.58 2.05 0.68
N GLY A 17 -3.08 3.25 0.99
CA GLY A 17 -3.73 3.55 2.26
C GLY A 17 -5.09 2.86 2.38
N GLU A 18 -5.87 2.84 1.30
CA GLU A 18 -7.14 2.10 1.26
C GLU A 18 -6.94 0.59 1.38
N LEU A 19 -5.84 0.04 0.83
CA LEU A 19 -5.46 -1.36 1.01
C LEU A 19 -5.14 -1.70 2.47
N VAL A 20 -4.48 -0.80 3.21
CA VAL A 20 -4.27 -0.94 4.67
C VAL A 20 -5.59 -0.96 5.42
N ARG A 21 -6.52 -0.06 5.07
CA ARG A 21 -7.85 -0.02 5.68
C ARG A 21 -8.62 -1.32 5.40
N ALA A 22 -8.61 -1.78 4.15
CA ALA A 22 -9.22 -3.05 3.76
C ALA A 22 -8.58 -4.25 4.47
N ALA A 23 -7.25 -4.30 4.60
CA ALA A 23 -6.54 -5.34 5.34
C ALA A 23 -6.96 -5.40 6.82
N THR A 24 -7.14 -4.24 7.46
CA THR A 24 -7.60 -4.16 8.84
C THR A 24 -8.98 -4.81 9.01
N LEU A 25 -9.89 -4.58 8.05
CA LEU A 25 -11.22 -5.22 8.04
C LEU A 25 -11.18 -6.71 7.69
N GLU A 26 -10.27 -7.15 6.82
CA GLU A 26 -10.12 -8.57 6.50
C GLU A 26 -9.47 -9.34 7.65
N ALA A 27 -8.60 -8.68 8.44
CA ALA A 27 -8.00 -9.26 9.64
C ALA A 27 -9.06 -9.61 10.70
N THR A 28 -10.10 -8.78 10.87
CA THR A 28 -11.20 -9.09 11.82
C THR A 28 -12.04 -10.30 11.38
N LYS A 29 -12.01 -10.65 10.09
CA LYS A 29 -12.70 -11.81 9.52
C LYS A 29 -11.82 -13.06 9.43
N GLY A 30 -10.53 -12.96 9.79
CA GLY A 30 -9.56 -14.05 9.61
C GLY A 30 -9.20 -14.34 8.15
N ASN A 31 -9.40 -13.39 7.23
CA ASN A 31 -9.19 -13.59 5.79
C ASN A 31 -7.73 -13.31 5.37
N PHE A 32 -6.81 -14.19 5.77
CA PHE A 32 -5.37 -14.05 5.50
C PHE A 32 -5.00 -13.94 4.01
N SER A 33 -5.72 -14.66 3.14
CA SER A 33 -5.44 -14.66 1.70
C SER A 33 -5.61 -13.27 1.09
N SER A 34 -6.67 -12.55 1.48
CA SER A 34 -6.95 -11.19 1.01
C SER A 34 -5.85 -10.23 1.45
N ILE A 35 -5.41 -10.30 2.70
CA ILE A 35 -4.36 -9.42 3.24
C ILE A 35 -3.03 -9.63 2.48
N LYS A 36 -2.67 -10.88 2.16
CA LYS A 36 -1.49 -11.18 1.34
C LYS A 36 -1.58 -10.56 -0.04
N LYS A 37 -2.75 -10.60 -0.69
CA LYS A 37 -2.96 -9.95 -1.99
C LYS A 37 -2.74 -8.44 -1.90
N TYR A 38 -3.26 -7.79 -0.86
CA TYR A 38 -3.09 -6.34 -0.64
C TYR A 38 -1.62 -5.96 -0.41
N ARG A 39 -0.90 -6.74 0.40
CA ARG A 39 0.55 -6.56 0.62
C ARG A 39 1.33 -6.67 -0.69
N ASN A 40 1.08 -7.72 -1.48
CA ASN A 40 1.79 -7.93 -2.74
C ASN A 40 1.52 -6.82 -3.76
N ALA A 41 0.25 -6.39 -3.91
CA ALA A 41 -0.10 -5.27 -4.78
C ALA A 41 0.59 -3.96 -4.34
N THR A 42 0.71 -3.74 -3.03
CA THR A 42 1.39 -2.56 -2.48
C THR A 42 2.90 -2.62 -2.69
N GLU A 43 3.51 -3.81 -2.56
CA GLU A 43 4.93 -4.03 -2.84
C GLU A 43 5.28 -3.78 -4.30
N GLU A 44 4.47 -4.30 -5.23
CA GLU A 44 4.64 -4.08 -6.66
C GLU A 44 4.57 -2.59 -7.01
N LEU A 45 3.55 -1.90 -6.52
CA LEU A 45 3.36 -0.46 -6.71
C LEU A 45 4.52 0.34 -6.13
N PHE A 46 4.97 0.00 -4.91
CA PHE A 46 6.12 0.65 -4.29
C PHE A 46 7.42 0.42 -5.08
N GLY A 47 7.60 -0.78 -5.64
CA GLY A 47 8.72 -1.12 -6.51
C GLY A 47 8.79 -0.19 -7.74
N VAL A 48 7.64 0.09 -8.37
CA VAL A 48 7.57 1.05 -9.48
C VAL A 48 7.93 2.48 -9.02
N LEU A 49 7.42 2.93 -7.86
CA LEU A 49 7.74 4.26 -7.33
C LEU A 49 9.22 4.44 -6.96
N LEU A 50 9.91 3.36 -6.59
CA LEU A 50 11.35 3.39 -6.29
C LEU A 50 12.21 3.65 -7.53
N GLN A 51 11.74 3.26 -8.72
CA GLN A 51 12.47 3.45 -9.98
C GLN A 51 12.35 4.88 -10.54
N MET A 52 11.55 5.75 -9.90
CA MET A 52 11.26 7.11 -10.36
C MET A 52 12.03 8.18 -9.56
N ASP A 53 12.52 9.22 -10.24
CA ASP A 53 13.09 10.44 -9.61
C ASP A 53 11.96 11.37 -9.11
N LEU A 54 11.24 10.94 -8.07
CA LEU A 54 10.13 11.68 -7.49
C LEU A 54 10.62 12.80 -6.56
N ARG A 55 10.06 14.00 -6.74
CA ARG A 55 10.40 15.21 -5.96
C ARG A 55 9.16 15.83 -5.34
N GLY A 56 9.37 16.73 -4.37
CA GLY A 56 8.30 17.44 -3.69
C GLY A 56 7.25 16.51 -3.11
N ILE A 57 5.97 16.78 -3.41
CA ILE A 57 4.83 16.01 -2.90
C ILE A 57 4.85 14.53 -3.34
N LEU A 58 5.36 14.21 -4.53
CA LEU A 58 5.43 12.83 -5.02
C LEU A 58 6.45 11.99 -4.23
N ARG A 59 7.52 12.61 -3.74
CA ARG A 59 8.46 11.95 -2.80
C ARG A 59 7.73 11.53 -1.53
N GLN A 60 6.91 12.42 -0.97
CA GLN A 60 6.13 12.14 0.22
C GLN A 60 5.14 11.00 -0.03
N LYS A 61 4.45 11.00 -1.17
CA LYS A 61 3.55 9.91 -1.58
C LYS A 61 4.26 8.54 -1.69
N ARG A 62 5.51 8.51 -2.18
CA ARG A 62 6.34 7.30 -2.15
C ARG A 62 6.68 6.87 -0.72
N ASP A 63 7.06 7.81 0.15
CA ASP A 63 7.33 7.51 1.56
C ASP A 63 6.06 6.99 2.28
N ASP A 64 4.88 7.50 1.94
CA ASP A 64 3.59 7.05 2.44
C ASP A 64 3.31 5.60 1.99
N ALA A 65 3.52 5.28 0.71
CA ALA A 65 3.38 3.92 0.18
C ALA A 65 4.29 2.91 0.91
N ARG A 66 5.54 3.30 1.22
CA ARG A 66 6.45 2.47 2.04
C ARG A 66 5.89 2.21 3.44
N ARG A 67 5.36 3.25 4.11
CA ARG A 67 4.76 3.09 5.45
C ARG A 67 3.54 2.18 5.41
N ASN A 68 2.73 2.29 4.37
CA ASN A 68 1.56 1.44 4.16
C ASN A 68 1.95 -0.03 3.89
N LEU A 69 2.99 -0.26 3.09
CA LEU A 69 3.53 -1.61 2.87
C LEU A 69 3.96 -2.25 4.20
N LYS A 70 4.75 -1.52 5.01
CA LYS A 70 5.17 -1.98 6.33
C LYS A 70 3.96 -2.29 7.23
N ARG A 71 2.94 -1.44 7.21
CA ARG A 71 1.72 -1.66 8.01
C ARG A 71 0.98 -2.94 7.59
N LEU A 72 0.91 -3.25 6.30
CA LEU A 72 0.32 -4.51 5.80
C LEU A 72 1.11 -5.74 6.26
N GLU A 73 2.44 -5.65 6.28
CA GLU A 73 3.32 -6.71 6.79
C GLU A 73 3.12 -6.92 8.29
N ASP A 74 3.00 -5.84 9.06
CA ASP A 74 2.73 -5.92 10.51
C ASP A 74 1.37 -6.55 10.78
N ILE A 75 0.33 -6.19 10.01
CA ILE A 75 -0.99 -6.83 10.11
C ILE A 75 -0.88 -8.34 9.80
N LEU A 76 -0.18 -8.72 8.71
CA LEU A 76 0.00 -10.13 8.38
C LEU A 76 0.72 -10.90 9.50
N TYR A 77 1.76 -10.30 10.07
CA TYR A 77 2.50 -10.85 11.19
C TYR A 77 1.60 -11.06 12.41
N ASP A 78 0.86 -10.03 12.83
CA ASP A 78 -0.03 -10.08 13.99
C ASP A 78 -1.10 -11.17 13.86
N VAL A 79 -1.72 -11.28 12.68
CA VAL A 79 -2.75 -12.30 12.45
C VAL A 79 -2.09 -13.70 12.38
N SER A 80 -0.85 -13.81 11.88
CA SER A 80 -0.13 -15.10 11.83
C SER A 80 0.22 -15.66 13.21
N LEU A 81 0.47 -14.80 14.19
CA LEU A 81 0.77 -15.19 15.58
C LEU A 81 -0.46 -15.63 16.37
N LYS A 82 -1.66 -15.21 15.97
CA LYS A 82 -2.93 -15.56 16.63
C LYS A 82 -3.55 -16.87 16.13
N LYS A 83 -2.87 -17.53 15.19
CA LYS A 83 -3.22 -18.86 14.69
C LYS A 83 -2.59 -19.92 15.57
#